data_AF-A0A7Y7NCP4-F1
#
_entry.id   AF-A0A7Y7NCP4-F1
#
_cell.length_a   1.000
_cell.length_b   1.000
_cell.length_c   1.000
_cell.angle_alpha   90.00
_cell.angle_beta   90.00
_cell.angle_gamma   90.00
#
_symmetry.space_group_name_H-M   'P 1'
#
loop_
_entity.id
_entity.type
_entity.pdbx_description
1 polymer ?
#
loop_
_entity_poly.entity_id
_entity_poly.type
_entity_poly.pdbx_seq_one_letter_code
_entity_poly.pdbx_strand_id
1 'polypeptide(L)'
;MYNPNITGYSSNEGAFLISLVQAKTLYGLLPSSYRLLSPVKTVAGDADERDPNKVLNLDLGFSLKTWLSSDRRRNLKPFVIDFYSTWHRDYEREFGISVAPLHNLNDQHHVAGVIRANRATLDHLSSFDINAALLANGVLKKDILNSIPQESIISKGIESIIRKIASGSRSPHLHTLLSGLRARQVLENLPFIDSRLYPLNRYADEIAHALGELSGFIDLPGCNSLRFASGRGVELTYAPRDFSYLKLGRAFGDCTSDKRHLQSNCQTENIFWTVFSWILDCNYQILVVTVDGKPVLKCHLLPLFVDVPQTGREMYPFLFVDAIETTAQYRVEEGEVQEQINSQFANAFALLIQEVNALADRMGISCIYSERFSNSAMVRHELEKLPEIYLNTKRIVKVDELEDVFSCASAFCSANDFSPPDAVFMEIQARNTYLISESIIDSHKSFGILRGDPSNGLPAKFAFGV
;
A
#
# COMPACT_ATOMS: atom_id res chain seq x y z
N MET A 1 29.13 -3.25 7.23
CA MET A 1 28.45 -2.10 6.58
C MET A 1 27.37 -2.66 5.66
N TYR A 2 26.15 -2.13 5.70
CA TYR A 2 25.03 -2.59 4.89
C TYR A 2 25.31 -2.31 3.40
N ASN A 3 25.38 -3.36 2.57
CA ASN A 3 25.64 -3.23 1.14
C ASN A 3 25.02 -4.40 0.35
N PRO A 4 23.68 -4.55 0.34
CA PRO A 4 23.04 -5.65 -0.34
C PRO A 4 23.26 -5.59 -1.86
N ASN A 5 23.16 -6.75 -2.50
CA ASN A 5 22.92 -6.79 -3.94
C ASN A 5 21.46 -6.40 -4.19
N ILE A 6 21.27 -5.41 -5.05
CA ILE A 6 19.97 -4.92 -5.50
C ILE A 6 19.78 -5.28 -6.98
N THR A 7 18.54 -5.30 -7.42
CA THR A 7 18.21 -5.49 -8.84
C THR A 7 18.11 -4.12 -9.49
N GLY A 8 18.73 -3.97 -10.67
CA GLY A 8 18.66 -2.79 -11.51
C GLY A 8 18.15 -3.16 -12.91
N TYR A 9 17.42 -2.22 -13.53
CA TYR A 9 17.08 -2.30 -14.95
C TYR A 9 17.38 -0.96 -15.60
N SER A 10 18.08 -0.96 -16.72
CA SER A 10 18.31 0.23 -17.53
C SER A 10 18.00 -0.06 -19.00
N SER A 11 17.65 0.97 -19.75
CA SER A 11 17.41 0.87 -21.19
C SER A 11 18.64 0.37 -21.97
N ASN A 12 19.84 0.61 -21.44
CA ASN A 12 21.11 0.27 -22.10
C ASN A 12 21.62 -1.12 -21.73
N GLU A 13 21.45 -1.56 -20.47
CA GLU A 13 22.05 -2.79 -19.94
C GLU A 13 21.04 -3.92 -19.75
N GLY A 14 19.74 -3.62 -19.81
CA GLY A 14 18.68 -4.57 -19.44
C GLY A 14 18.68 -4.82 -17.93
N ALA A 15 18.31 -6.05 -17.53
CA ALA A 15 18.28 -6.45 -16.11
C ALA A 15 19.68 -6.85 -15.60
N PHE A 16 20.06 -6.36 -14.43
CA PHE A 16 21.34 -6.67 -13.79
C PHE A 16 21.26 -6.69 -12.26
N LEU A 17 22.26 -7.32 -11.64
CA LEU A 17 22.49 -7.30 -10.19
C LEU A 17 23.71 -6.45 -9.89
N ILE A 18 23.60 -5.60 -8.87
CA ILE A 18 24.66 -4.66 -8.49
C ILE A 18 24.65 -4.43 -6.98
N SER A 19 25.82 -4.19 -6.37
CA SER A 19 25.86 -3.80 -4.96
C SER A 19 25.29 -2.39 -4.76
N LEU A 20 24.60 -2.13 -3.65
CA LEU A 20 24.01 -0.83 -3.34
C LEU A 20 25.03 0.33 -3.43
N VAL A 21 26.23 0.14 -2.90
CA VAL A 21 27.31 1.14 -2.95
C VAL A 21 27.67 1.45 -4.39
N GLN A 22 27.93 0.43 -5.22
CA GLN A 22 28.28 0.64 -6.62
C GLN A 22 27.14 1.27 -7.42
N ALA A 23 25.89 0.87 -7.16
CA ALA A 23 24.72 1.48 -7.78
C ALA A 23 24.61 2.97 -7.45
N LYS A 24 24.79 3.35 -6.18
CA LYS A 24 24.81 4.77 -5.78
C LYS A 24 25.95 5.53 -6.44
N THR A 25 27.12 4.93 -6.61
CA THR A 25 28.25 5.57 -7.29
C THR A 25 27.92 5.87 -8.75
N LEU A 26 27.42 4.86 -9.48
CA LEU A 26 27.20 4.92 -10.93
C LEU A 26 25.92 5.65 -11.32
N TYR A 27 24.82 5.39 -10.61
CA TYR A 27 23.47 5.83 -10.98
C TYR A 27 22.84 6.79 -9.97
N GLY A 28 23.43 6.94 -8.79
CA GLY A 28 22.86 7.76 -7.74
C GLY A 28 22.97 9.26 -8.03
N LEU A 29 21.94 9.99 -7.64
CA LEU A 29 21.81 11.43 -7.83
C LEU A 29 21.74 12.16 -6.48
N LEU A 30 22.14 13.43 -6.48
CA LEU A 30 22.11 14.25 -5.27
C LEU A 30 20.71 14.85 -5.06
N PRO A 31 20.11 14.75 -3.86
CA PRO A 31 18.85 15.42 -3.54
C PRO A 31 18.87 16.94 -3.78
N SER A 32 20.03 17.58 -3.62
CA SER A 32 20.21 19.01 -3.89
C SER A 32 19.99 19.38 -5.36
N SER A 33 20.26 18.48 -6.31
CA SER A 33 20.00 18.68 -7.74
C SER A 33 18.51 18.89 -8.05
N TYR A 34 17.62 18.40 -7.17
CA TYR A 34 16.16 18.53 -7.29
C TYR A 34 15.59 19.56 -6.33
N ARG A 35 16.44 20.38 -5.70
CA ARG A 35 16.06 21.36 -4.66
C ARG A 35 15.32 20.73 -3.47
N LEU A 36 15.50 19.43 -3.25
CA LEU A 36 14.91 18.71 -2.11
C LEU A 36 15.65 19.01 -0.80
N LEU A 37 16.91 19.42 -0.92
CA LEU A 37 17.74 19.96 0.16
C LEU A 37 18.45 21.20 -0.36
N SER A 38 18.59 22.23 0.48
CA SER A 38 19.47 23.36 0.18
C SER A 38 20.90 22.85 -0.01
N PRO A 39 21.64 23.30 -1.04
CA PRO A 39 23.08 23.08 -1.09
C PRO A 39 23.70 23.59 0.21
N VAL A 40 24.51 22.77 0.88
CA VAL A 40 25.22 23.21 2.08
C VAL A 40 26.12 24.38 1.66
N LYS A 41 25.93 25.55 2.28
CA LYS A 41 26.96 26.59 2.24
C LYS A 41 28.11 26.09 3.09
N THR A 42 29.21 25.71 2.46
CA THR A 42 30.50 25.56 3.15
C THR A 42 30.82 26.90 3.80
N VAL A 43 30.58 27.01 5.11
CA VAL A 43 31.13 28.12 5.89
C VAL A 43 32.60 27.80 6.06
N ALA A 44 33.47 28.66 5.52
CA ALA A 44 34.91 28.52 5.66
C ALA A 44 35.28 28.45 7.15
N GLY A 45 35.65 27.26 7.63
CA GLY A 45 36.15 27.08 9.00
C GLY A 45 35.76 25.76 9.67
N ASP A 46 34.60 25.18 9.36
CA ASP A 46 34.17 23.89 9.93
C ASP A 46 34.20 22.80 8.86
N ALA A 47 35.26 22.00 8.88
CA ALA A 47 35.41 20.80 8.07
C ALA A 47 34.53 19.67 8.65
N ASP A 48 33.23 19.80 8.50
CA ASP A 48 32.31 18.66 8.49
C ASP A 48 31.72 18.59 7.06
N GLU A 49 32.57 18.22 6.11
CA GLU A 49 32.15 17.78 4.77
C GLU A 49 31.29 16.53 4.96
N ARG A 50 29.98 16.70 5.14
CA ARG A 50 29.05 15.60 4.92
C ARG A 50 29.15 15.22 3.45
N ASP A 51 29.78 14.08 3.18
CA ASP A 51 29.82 13.45 1.87
C ASP A 51 28.40 13.48 1.26
N PRO A 52 28.21 14.11 0.09
CA PRO A 52 26.89 14.25 -0.49
C PRO A 52 26.34 12.87 -0.87
N ASN A 53 25.48 12.33 0.00
CA ASN A 53 24.88 11.01 -0.15
C ASN A 53 23.98 10.95 -1.38
N LYS A 54 24.48 10.29 -2.42
CA LYS A 54 23.73 9.95 -3.63
C LYS A 54 22.61 8.96 -3.30
N VAL A 55 21.47 9.13 -3.98
CA VAL A 55 20.26 8.34 -3.81
C VAL A 55 19.79 7.82 -5.17
N LEU A 56 19.29 6.58 -5.21
CA LEU A 56 18.76 5.95 -6.42
C LEU A 56 17.32 6.41 -6.71
N ASN A 57 16.82 6.13 -7.92
CA ASN A 57 15.45 6.40 -8.37
C ASN A 57 14.97 7.86 -8.18
N LEU A 58 15.89 8.83 -8.10
CA LEU A 58 15.52 10.18 -7.68
C LEU A 58 14.69 10.93 -8.73
N ASP A 59 14.97 10.76 -10.03
CA ASP A 59 14.17 11.30 -11.13
C ASP A 59 12.73 10.81 -11.09
N LEU A 60 12.58 9.49 -10.97
CA LEU A 60 11.27 8.85 -10.85
C LEU A 60 10.54 9.33 -9.60
N GLY A 61 11.24 9.35 -8.46
CA GLY A 61 10.68 9.81 -7.20
C GLY A 61 10.22 11.26 -7.23
N PHE A 62 10.97 12.15 -7.88
CA PHE A 62 10.58 13.54 -8.09
C PHE A 62 9.31 13.65 -8.94
N SER A 63 9.24 12.90 -10.05
CA SER A 63 8.10 12.90 -10.98
C SER A 63 6.83 12.39 -10.29
N LEU A 64 6.90 11.23 -9.61
CA LEU A 64 5.79 10.65 -8.86
C LEU A 64 5.32 11.58 -7.75
N LYS A 65 6.24 12.13 -6.95
CA LYS A 65 5.89 13.04 -5.85
C LYS A 65 5.22 14.31 -6.37
N THR A 66 5.76 14.91 -7.42
CA THR A 66 5.21 16.12 -8.05
C THR A 66 3.79 15.85 -8.52
N TRP A 67 3.59 14.76 -9.25
CA TRP A 67 2.29 14.36 -9.75
C TRP A 67 1.28 14.07 -8.62
N LEU A 68 1.63 13.22 -7.66
CA LEU A 68 0.75 12.86 -6.54
C LEU A 68 0.39 14.06 -5.64
N SER A 69 1.27 15.06 -5.54
CA SER A 69 1.04 16.23 -4.68
C SER A 69 0.17 17.32 -5.31
N SER A 70 -0.04 17.30 -6.62
CA SER A 70 -0.77 18.37 -7.31
C SER A 70 -2.29 18.29 -7.17
N ASP A 71 -2.84 17.10 -6.92
CA ASP A 71 -4.25 16.89 -6.57
C ASP A 71 -4.35 15.75 -5.55
N ARG A 72 -5.05 16.00 -4.44
CA ARG A 72 -5.23 15.02 -3.36
C ARG A 72 -6.03 13.79 -3.76
N ARG A 73 -6.77 13.85 -4.89
CA ARG A 73 -7.55 12.72 -5.44
C ARG A 73 -6.73 11.82 -6.35
N ARG A 74 -5.46 12.15 -6.63
CA ARG A 74 -4.60 11.32 -7.48
C ARG A 74 -4.21 10.03 -6.77
N ASN A 75 -4.38 8.93 -7.49
CA ASN A 75 -4.03 7.59 -7.06
C ASN A 75 -3.46 6.84 -8.28
N LEU A 76 -2.32 6.16 -8.10
CA LEU A 76 -1.63 5.44 -9.16
C LEU A 76 -2.22 4.05 -9.43
N LYS A 77 -3.03 3.49 -8.53
CA LYS A 77 -3.63 2.14 -8.67
C LYS A 77 -4.29 1.93 -10.05
N PRO A 78 -5.11 2.86 -10.59
CA PRO A 78 -5.72 2.66 -11.89
C PRO A 78 -4.71 2.63 -13.02
N PHE A 79 -3.76 3.57 -13.01
CA PHE A 79 -2.70 3.63 -14.01
C PHE A 79 -1.87 2.33 -14.01
N VAL A 80 -1.49 1.86 -12.82
CA VAL A 80 -0.72 0.62 -12.66
C VAL A 80 -1.53 -0.58 -13.14
N ILE A 81 -2.76 -0.78 -12.67
CA ILE A 81 -3.58 -1.92 -13.09
C ILE A 81 -3.82 -1.89 -14.61
N ASP A 82 -4.03 -0.72 -15.21
CA ASP A 82 -4.27 -0.58 -16.65
C ASP A 82 -3.05 -0.95 -17.47
N PHE A 83 -1.88 -0.44 -17.08
CA PHE A 83 -0.62 -0.81 -17.69
C PHE A 83 -0.46 -2.33 -17.69
N TYR A 84 -0.55 -2.97 -16.52
CA TYR A 84 -0.33 -4.41 -16.39
C TYR A 84 -1.44 -5.26 -17.05
N SER A 85 -2.67 -4.76 -17.16
CA SER A 85 -3.76 -5.47 -17.85
C SER A 85 -3.57 -5.59 -19.36
N THR A 86 -2.76 -4.71 -19.95
CA THR A 86 -2.41 -4.70 -21.38
C THR A 86 -0.97 -5.14 -21.62
N TRP A 87 -0.21 -5.30 -20.54
CA TRP A 87 1.15 -5.80 -20.57
C TRP A 87 1.17 -7.30 -20.85
N HIS A 88 2.23 -7.78 -21.47
CA HIS A 88 2.28 -9.06 -22.18
C HIS A 88 2.40 -10.30 -21.27
N ARG A 89 1.95 -10.22 -20.01
CA ARG A 89 2.06 -11.30 -19.01
C ARG A 89 0.71 -11.96 -18.73
N ASP A 90 0.66 -13.27 -18.80
CA ASP A 90 -0.46 -14.09 -18.35
C ASP A 90 -0.05 -14.86 -17.10
N TYR A 91 -0.36 -14.31 -15.92
CA TYR A 91 0.15 -14.87 -14.66
C TYR A 91 -0.40 -16.26 -14.34
N GLU A 92 -1.63 -16.56 -14.75
CA GLU A 92 -2.20 -17.88 -14.51
C GLU A 92 -1.49 -18.92 -15.38
N ARG A 93 -1.21 -18.57 -16.65
CA ARG A 93 -0.53 -19.47 -17.58
C ARG A 93 0.97 -19.61 -17.32
N GLU A 94 1.66 -18.51 -17.03
CA GLU A 94 3.12 -18.48 -16.86
C GLU A 94 3.56 -18.96 -15.48
N PHE A 95 2.73 -18.69 -14.46
CA PHE A 95 3.12 -18.83 -13.07
C PHE A 95 2.15 -19.69 -12.25
N GLY A 96 0.97 -20.04 -12.79
CA GLY A 96 -0.01 -20.87 -12.08
C GLY A 96 -0.65 -20.15 -10.89
N ILE A 97 -0.64 -18.81 -10.88
CA ILE A 97 -1.21 -18.00 -9.80
C ILE A 97 -2.26 -17.02 -10.33
N SER A 98 -3.32 -16.81 -9.55
CA SER A 98 -4.28 -15.74 -9.81
C SER A 98 -3.86 -14.49 -9.05
N VAL A 99 -3.33 -13.47 -9.73
CA VAL A 99 -2.89 -12.23 -9.06
C VAL A 99 -4.02 -11.22 -8.85
N ALA A 100 -5.15 -11.35 -9.53
CA ALA A 100 -6.27 -10.43 -9.38
C ALA A 100 -6.76 -10.22 -7.92
N PRO A 101 -6.83 -11.26 -7.06
CA PRO A 101 -7.14 -11.11 -5.64
C PRO A 101 -6.17 -10.24 -4.84
N LEU A 102 -4.94 -10.03 -5.33
CA LEU A 102 -3.94 -9.18 -4.70
C LEU A 102 -4.23 -7.69 -4.94
N HIS A 103 -5.02 -7.34 -5.96
CA HIS A 103 -5.30 -5.95 -6.32
C HIS A 103 -6.44 -5.33 -5.50
N ASN A 104 -7.37 -6.16 -5.00
CA ASN A 104 -8.51 -5.73 -4.21
C ASN A 104 -8.86 -6.77 -3.13
N LEU A 105 -9.17 -6.30 -1.92
CA LEU A 105 -9.68 -7.14 -0.82
C LEU A 105 -11.12 -7.58 -1.07
N ASN A 106 -11.89 -6.77 -1.80
CA ASN A 106 -13.25 -7.05 -2.20
C ASN A 106 -13.30 -7.77 -3.55
N ASP A 107 -14.14 -8.81 -3.62
CA ASP A 107 -14.50 -9.45 -4.87
C ASP A 107 -15.33 -8.50 -5.75
N GLN A 108 -14.85 -8.26 -6.97
CA GLN A 108 -15.50 -7.39 -7.95
C GLN A 108 -16.95 -7.80 -8.29
N HIS A 109 -17.25 -9.09 -8.37
CA HIS A 109 -18.59 -9.60 -8.66
C HIS A 109 -19.53 -9.39 -7.47
N HIS A 110 -19.00 -9.49 -6.25
CA HIS A 110 -19.76 -9.20 -5.05
C HIS A 110 -20.11 -7.71 -4.97
N VAL A 111 -19.13 -6.82 -5.20
CA VAL A 111 -19.36 -5.37 -5.29
C VAL A 111 -20.37 -5.04 -6.39
N ALA A 112 -20.26 -5.68 -7.57
CA ALA A 112 -21.26 -5.54 -8.65
C ALA A 112 -22.67 -5.95 -8.21
N GLY A 113 -22.78 -7.01 -7.41
CA GLY A 113 -24.04 -7.46 -6.81
C GLY A 113 -24.68 -6.37 -5.95
N VAL A 114 -23.91 -5.78 -5.04
CA VAL A 114 -24.37 -4.70 -4.15
C VAL A 114 -24.78 -3.46 -4.95
N ILE A 115 -23.99 -3.04 -5.94
CA ILE A 115 -24.36 -1.90 -6.81
C ILE A 115 -25.68 -2.17 -7.54
N ARG A 116 -25.83 -3.36 -8.16
CA ARG A 116 -27.05 -3.72 -8.89
C ARG A 116 -28.28 -3.74 -7.98
N ALA A 117 -28.16 -4.29 -6.78
CA ALA A 117 -29.24 -4.32 -5.81
C ALA A 117 -29.69 -2.91 -5.37
N ASN A 118 -28.77 -1.95 -5.37
CA ASN A 118 -29.01 -0.58 -4.91
C ASN A 118 -29.18 0.44 -6.05
N ARG A 119 -29.26 -0.01 -7.31
CA ARG A 119 -29.21 0.86 -8.49
C ARG A 119 -30.25 1.98 -8.48
N ALA A 120 -31.49 1.68 -8.12
CA ALA A 120 -32.55 2.68 -8.07
C ALA A 120 -32.25 3.81 -7.06
N THR A 121 -31.72 3.45 -5.88
CA THR A 121 -31.32 4.41 -4.84
C THR A 121 -30.14 5.25 -5.30
N LEU A 122 -29.13 4.64 -5.92
CA LEU A 122 -27.95 5.33 -6.44
C LEU A 122 -28.31 6.27 -7.61
N ASP A 123 -29.18 5.85 -8.52
CA ASP A 123 -29.69 6.65 -9.63
C ASP A 123 -30.52 7.85 -9.09
N HIS A 124 -31.35 7.62 -8.06
CA HIS A 124 -32.12 8.68 -7.41
C HIS A 124 -31.21 9.72 -6.74
N LEU A 125 -30.22 9.28 -5.97
CA LEU A 125 -29.26 10.20 -5.36
C LEU A 125 -28.44 10.95 -6.41
N SER A 126 -28.04 10.29 -7.50
CA SER A 126 -27.25 10.93 -8.55
C SER A 126 -28.02 12.02 -9.31
N SER A 127 -29.34 11.86 -9.42
CA SER A 127 -30.26 12.81 -10.05
C SER A 127 -30.88 13.82 -9.08
N PHE A 128 -30.48 13.79 -7.80
CA PHE A 128 -31.03 14.64 -6.76
C PHE A 128 -30.71 16.13 -6.99
N ASP A 129 -31.74 16.95 -7.21
CA ASP A 129 -31.61 18.40 -7.36
C ASP A 129 -31.37 19.08 -6.00
N ILE A 130 -30.09 19.29 -5.69
CA ILE A 130 -29.63 19.93 -4.46
C ILE A 130 -30.20 21.34 -4.30
N ASN A 131 -30.29 22.12 -5.40
CA ASN A 131 -30.78 23.50 -5.35
C ASN A 131 -32.26 23.53 -4.98
N ALA A 132 -33.07 22.73 -5.68
CA ALA A 132 -34.49 22.62 -5.41
C ALA A 132 -34.75 22.12 -3.98
N ALA A 133 -33.99 21.12 -3.52
CA ALA A 133 -34.15 20.55 -2.18
C ALA A 133 -33.80 21.56 -1.07
N LEU A 134 -32.70 22.31 -1.22
CA LEU A 134 -32.29 23.35 -0.26
C LEU A 134 -33.31 24.50 -0.19
N LEU A 135 -33.87 24.90 -1.34
CA LEU A 135 -34.88 25.95 -1.42
C LEU A 135 -36.22 25.50 -0.81
N ALA A 136 -36.71 24.32 -1.20
CA ALA A 136 -38.00 23.78 -0.75
C ALA A 136 -38.04 23.56 0.77
N ASN A 137 -36.90 23.19 1.37
CA ASN A 137 -36.77 23.02 2.82
C ASN A 137 -36.40 24.33 3.55
N GLY A 138 -36.39 25.46 2.86
CA GLY A 138 -36.07 26.77 3.42
C GLY A 138 -34.69 26.83 4.08
N VAL A 139 -33.73 26.01 3.62
CA VAL A 139 -32.37 25.98 4.16
C VAL A 139 -31.61 27.22 3.70
N LEU A 140 -31.67 27.51 2.41
CA LEU A 140 -31.06 28.68 1.77
C LEU A 140 -32.10 29.43 0.94
N LYS A 141 -31.98 30.77 0.91
CA LYS A 141 -32.80 31.61 0.04
C LYS A 141 -32.28 31.56 -1.40
N LYS A 142 -33.15 31.79 -2.38
CA LYS A 142 -32.81 31.77 -3.81
C LYS A 142 -31.61 32.66 -4.15
N ASP A 143 -31.57 33.87 -3.60
CA ASP A 143 -30.48 34.82 -3.87
C ASP A 143 -29.12 34.32 -3.34
N ILE A 144 -29.14 33.61 -2.20
CA ILE A 144 -27.95 32.98 -1.62
C ILE A 144 -27.52 31.79 -2.48
N LEU A 145 -28.44 30.92 -2.90
CA LEU A 145 -28.12 29.78 -3.78
C LEU A 145 -27.43 30.24 -5.07
N ASN A 146 -27.93 31.31 -5.70
CA ASN A 146 -27.36 31.87 -6.93
C ASN A 146 -25.96 32.48 -6.76
N SER A 147 -25.50 32.73 -5.53
CA SER A 147 -24.18 33.31 -5.24
C SER A 147 -23.13 32.31 -4.78
N ILE A 148 -23.52 31.04 -4.57
CA ILE A 148 -22.62 29.97 -4.16
C ILE A 148 -22.13 29.23 -5.42
N PRO A 149 -20.81 29.02 -5.61
CA PRO A 149 -20.29 28.15 -6.67
C PRO A 149 -20.86 26.74 -6.56
N GLN A 150 -21.20 26.10 -7.69
CA GLN A 150 -21.86 24.79 -7.67
C GLN A 150 -21.04 23.73 -6.94
N GLU A 151 -19.71 23.74 -7.08
CA GLU A 151 -18.81 22.83 -6.36
C GLU A 151 -18.83 22.99 -4.82
N SER A 152 -19.34 24.11 -4.32
CA SER A 152 -19.41 24.41 -2.88
C SER A 152 -20.80 24.22 -2.28
N ILE A 153 -21.81 23.94 -3.11
CA ILE A 153 -23.21 24.04 -2.70
C ILE A 153 -23.62 22.98 -1.68
N ILE A 154 -23.16 21.75 -1.85
CA ILE A 154 -23.40 20.64 -0.91
C ILE A 154 -22.81 20.97 0.45
N SER A 155 -21.53 21.34 0.49
CA SER A 155 -20.81 21.68 1.73
C SER A 155 -21.51 22.82 2.47
N LYS A 156 -21.93 23.88 1.77
CA LYS A 156 -22.67 25.02 2.36
C LYS A 156 -24.07 24.64 2.82
N GLY A 157 -24.74 23.76 2.09
CA GLY A 157 -26.02 23.17 2.47
C GLY A 157 -25.92 22.40 3.79
N ILE A 158 -24.95 21.50 3.90
CA ILE A 158 -24.66 20.70 5.10
C ILE A 158 -24.39 21.61 6.31
N GLU A 159 -23.48 22.58 6.18
CA GLU A 159 -23.17 23.56 7.25
C GLU A 159 -24.42 24.31 7.73
N SER A 160 -25.30 24.68 6.80
CA SER A 160 -26.51 25.45 7.12
C SER A 160 -27.57 24.59 7.82
N ILE A 161 -27.73 23.33 7.40
CA ILE A 161 -28.63 22.39 8.06
C ILE A 161 -28.14 22.06 9.49
N ILE A 162 -26.84 21.78 9.66
CA ILE A 162 -26.25 21.51 10.99
C ILE A 162 -26.51 22.68 11.94
N ARG A 163 -26.29 23.93 11.49
CA ARG A 163 -26.58 25.13 12.29
C ARG A 163 -28.05 25.24 12.67
N LYS A 164 -28.99 24.96 11.75
CA LYS A 164 -30.43 25.00 12.01
C LYS A 164 -30.89 23.94 13.02
N ILE A 165 -30.34 22.73 12.93
CA ILE A 165 -30.59 21.65 13.90
C ILE A 165 -30.06 22.06 15.28
N ALA A 166 -28.83 22.57 15.36
CA ALA A 166 -28.21 23.02 16.61
C ALA A 166 -28.98 24.17 17.26
N SER A 167 -29.59 25.07 16.49
CA SER A 167 -30.46 26.14 16.99
C SER A 167 -31.85 25.67 17.44
N GLY A 168 -32.08 24.35 17.57
CA GLY A 168 -33.30 23.77 18.13
C GLY A 168 -34.39 23.42 17.12
N SER A 169 -34.11 23.46 15.81
CA SER A 169 -35.09 22.98 14.82
C SER A 169 -35.25 21.46 14.90
N ARG A 170 -36.46 20.99 15.24
CA ARG A 170 -36.79 19.55 15.34
C ARG A 170 -37.38 18.97 14.06
N SER A 171 -37.22 19.62 12.90
CA SER A 171 -37.83 19.15 11.66
C SER A 171 -37.19 17.82 11.20
N PRO A 172 -37.94 16.70 11.14
CA PRO A 172 -37.41 15.41 10.66
C PRO A 172 -36.91 15.48 9.21
N HIS A 173 -37.47 16.39 8.42
CA HIS A 173 -37.09 16.63 7.03
C HIS A 173 -35.65 17.17 6.91
N LEU A 174 -35.17 17.94 7.89
CA LEU A 174 -33.79 18.45 7.89
C LEU A 174 -32.77 17.33 8.11
N HIS A 175 -33.08 16.35 8.96
CA HIS A 175 -32.21 15.18 9.16
C HIS A 175 -32.17 14.30 7.90
N THR A 176 -33.32 14.12 7.24
CA THR A 176 -33.40 13.38 5.97
C THR A 176 -32.62 14.09 4.87
N LEU A 177 -32.78 15.40 4.72
CA LEU A 177 -32.04 16.20 3.76
C LEU A 177 -30.54 16.22 4.05
N LEU A 178 -30.13 16.33 5.32
CA LEU A 178 -28.72 16.25 5.71
C LEU A 178 -28.10 14.92 5.29
N SER A 179 -28.82 13.82 5.51
CA SER A 179 -28.37 12.48 5.14
C SER A 179 -28.27 12.33 3.62
N GLY A 180 -29.27 12.84 2.87
CA GLY A 180 -29.24 12.88 1.40
C GLY A 180 -28.08 13.71 0.84
N LEU A 181 -27.79 14.88 1.41
CA LEU A 181 -26.65 15.72 0.97
C LEU A 181 -25.30 15.06 1.28
N ARG A 182 -25.15 14.42 2.45
CA ARG A 182 -23.95 13.66 2.78
C ARG A 182 -23.76 12.47 1.86
N ALA A 183 -24.84 11.74 1.58
CA ALA A 183 -24.80 10.64 0.62
C ALA A 183 -24.41 11.15 -0.78
N ARG A 184 -24.98 12.28 -1.23
CA ARG A 184 -24.60 12.89 -2.50
C ARG A 184 -23.13 13.29 -2.55
N GLN A 185 -22.60 13.85 -1.46
CA GLN A 185 -21.19 14.22 -1.35
C GLN A 185 -20.25 13.01 -1.52
N VAL A 186 -20.59 11.86 -0.92
CA VAL A 186 -19.81 10.63 -1.08
C VAL A 186 -19.89 10.13 -2.53
N LEU A 187 -21.07 10.16 -3.16
CA LEU A 187 -21.22 9.77 -4.56
C LEU A 187 -20.43 10.65 -5.53
N GLU A 188 -20.33 11.96 -5.29
CA GLU A 188 -19.53 12.86 -6.14
C GLU A 188 -18.03 12.56 -6.07
N ASN A 189 -17.57 11.92 -4.99
CA ASN A 189 -16.20 11.46 -4.86
C ASN A 189 -15.95 10.09 -5.51
N LEU A 190 -16.99 9.44 -6.04
CA LEU A 190 -16.87 8.22 -6.83
C LEU A 190 -16.83 8.55 -8.32
N PRO A 191 -15.66 8.44 -8.99
CA PRO A 191 -15.52 8.91 -10.38
C PRO A 191 -16.27 8.07 -11.44
N PHE A 192 -16.99 7.00 -11.06
CA PHE A 192 -17.38 5.93 -11.98
C PHE A 192 -18.86 5.54 -11.96
N ILE A 193 -19.71 6.19 -11.17
CA ILE A 193 -21.13 5.79 -11.04
C ILE A 193 -21.95 5.98 -12.33
N ASP A 194 -21.50 6.87 -13.21
CA ASP A 194 -22.22 7.17 -14.46
C ASP A 194 -21.93 6.15 -15.59
N SER A 195 -20.91 5.30 -15.45
CA SER A 195 -20.54 4.34 -16.49
C SER A 195 -21.23 2.99 -16.28
N ARG A 196 -21.98 2.53 -17.28
CA ARG A 196 -22.64 1.19 -17.31
C ARG A 196 -21.66 0.01 -17.23
N LEU A 197 -20.35 0.28 -17.16
CA LEU A 197 -19.25 -0.64 -17.06
C LEU A 197 -18.33 -0.12 -15.94
N TYR A 198 -18.72 -0.33 -14.69
CA TYR A 198 -17.84 -0.03 -13.56
C TYR A 198 -16.51 -0.76 -13.78
N PRO A 199 -15.35 -0.08 -13.78
CA PRO A 199 -14.04 -0.73 -13.83
C PRO A 199 -13.73 -1.38 -12.46
N LEU A 200 -14.56 -2.34 -12.06
CA LEU A 200 -14.54 -2.98 -10.73
C LEU A 200 -13.24 -3.71 -10.47
N ASN A 201 -12.60 -4.22 -11.52
CA ASN A 201 -11.25 -4.79 -11.43
C ASN A 201 -10.21 -3.79 -10.88
N ARG A 202 -10.42 -2.48 -11.09
CA ARG A 202 -9.51 -1.41 -10.65
C ARG A 202 -9.92 -0.77 -9.32
N TYR A 203 -11.23 -0.74 -9.02
CA TYR A 203 -11.80 0.09 -7.96
C TYR A 203 -12.71 -0.66 -6.98
N ALA A 204 -12.66 -1.99 -6.91
CA ALA A 204 -13.58 -2.75 -6.05
C ALA A 204 -13.50 -2.28 -4.58
N ASP A 205 -12.29 -2.05 -4.06
CA ASP A 205 -12.11 -1.57 -2.68
C ASP A 205 -12.55 -0.13 -2.48
N GLU A 206 -12.24 0.75 -3.42
CA GLU A 206 -12.65 2.16 -3.38
C GLU A 206 -14.17 2.32 -3.45
N ILE A 207 -14.82 1.53 -4.31
CA ILE A 207 -16.28 1.50 -4.44
C ILE A 207 -16.90 0.87 -3.19
N ALA A 208 -16.35 -0.23 -2.67
CA ALA A 208 -16.80 -0.83 -1.42
C ALA A 208 -16.72 0.15 -0.25
N HIS A 209 -15.63 0.92 -0.16
CA HIS A 209 -15.45 1.95 0.86
C HIS A 209 -16.53 3.02 0.77
N ALA A 210 -16.76 3.58 -0.42
CA ALA A 210 -17.78 4.59 -0.60
C ALA A 210 -19.21 4.05 -0.38
N LEU A 211 -19.52 2.81 -0.79
CA LEU A 211 -20.79 2.16 -0.46
C LEU A 211 -20.96 1.98 1.06
N GLY A 212 -19.88 1.62 1.75
CA GLY A 212 -19.81 1.57 3.21
C GLY A 212 -20.10 2.93 3.86
N GLU A 213 -19.44 3.99 3.40
CA GLU A 213 -19.70 5.36 3.86
C GLU A 213 -21.16 5.79 3.60
N LEU A 214 -21.69 5.49 2.40
CA LEU A 214 -23.08 5.78 2.03
C LEU A 214 -24.07 5.07 2.95
N SER A 215 -23.80 3.83 3.34
CA SER A 215 -24.65 3.05 4.23
C SER A 215 -24.80 3.68 5.63
N GLY A 216 -23.89 4.58 6.01
CA GLY A 216 -23.99 5.38 7.23
C GLY A 216 -25.03 6.52 7.15
N PHE A 217 -25.52 6.86 5.96
CA PHE A 217 -26.48 7.93 5.73
C PHE A 217 -27.82 7.45 5.17
N ILE A 218 -27.80 6.37 4.40
CA ILE A 218 -28.99 5.79 3.75
C ILE A 218 -28.96 4.27 3.85
N ASP A 219 -30.13 3.63 3.78
CA ASP A 219 -30.19 2.17 3.76
C ASP A 219 -29.71 1.64 2.41
N LEU A 220 -28.68 0.80 2.45
CA LEU A 220 -28.09 0.13 1.29
C LEU A 220 -27.89 -1.36 1.61
N PRO A 221 -28.89 -2.21 1.32
CA PRO A 221 -28.79 -3.65 1.55
C PRO A 221 -27.53 -4.27 0.94
N GLY A 222 -26.90 -5.17 1.70
CA GLY A 222 -25.69 -5.90 1.29
C GLY A 222 -24.36 -5.17 1.55
N CYS A 223 -24.35 -3.89 1.91
CA CYS A 223 -23.08 -3.18 2.19
C CYS A 223 -22.30 -3.75 3.38
N ASN A 224 -23.01 -4.32 4.37
CA ASN A 224 -22.40 -4.98 5.54
C ASN A 224 -21.56 -6.23 5.19
N SER A 225 -21.68 -6.75 3.97
CA SER A 225 -20.90 -7.88 3.48
C SER A 225 -19.65 -7.45 2.69
N LEU A 226 -19.50 -6.15 2.43
CA LEU A 226 -18.30 -5.58 1.81
C LEU A 226 -17.25 -5.23 2.88
N ARG A 227 -15.99 -5.26 2.48
CA ARG A 227 -14.86 -4.90 3.33
C ARG A 227 -14.51 -3.43 3.13
N PHE A 228 -14.58 -2.64 4.19
CA PHE A 228 -14.17 -1.24 4.18
C PHE A 228 -13.76 -0.78 5.59
N ALA A 229 -12.95 0.27 5.66
CA ALA A 229 -12.63 0.92 6.93
C ALA A 229 -13.77 1.86 7.33
N SER A 230 -14.46 1.54 8.42
CA SER A 230 -15.46 2.38 9.10
C SER A 230 -14.85 3.25 10.21
N GLY A 231 -13.59 2.99 10.58
CA GLY A 231 -12.88 3.65 11.66
C GLY A 231 -13.22 3.09 13.05
N ARG A 232 -13.79 1.88 13.13
CA ARG A 232 -14.20 1.25 14.40
C ARG A 232 -13.75 -0.20 14.49
N GLY A 233 -13.29 -0.62 15.66
CA GLY A 233 -12.78 -1.97 15.85
C GLY A 233 -11.49 -2.21 15.09
N VAL A 234 -11.19 -3.48 14.80
CA VAL A 234 -9.98 -3.89 14.07
C VAL A 234 -10.32 -4.04 12.59
N GLU A 235 -9.69 -3.24 11.74
CA GLU A 235 -9.99 -3.17 10.32
C GLU A 235 -8.71 -3.31 9.49
N LEU A 236 -8.82 -3.79 8.26
CA LEU A 236 -7.68 -4.05 7.38
C LEU A 236 -7.99 -3.51 5.99
N THR A 237 -7.04 -2.76 5.42
CA THR A 237 -7.13 -2.19 4.07
C THR A 237 -5.80 -2.30 3.35
N TYR A 238 -5.81 -2.19 2.02
CA TYR A 238 -4.59 -1.89 1.28
C TYR A 238 -4.20 -0.42 1.50
N ALA A 239 -2.90 -0.15 1.60
CA ALA A 239 -2.40 1.20 1.54
C ALA A 239 -2.69 1.79 0.15
N PRO A 240 -3.36 2.95 0.06
CA PRO A 240 -3.69 3.55 -1.23
C PRO A 240 -2.41 4.00 -1.94
N ARG A 241 -2.34 3.85 -3.27
CA ARG A 241 -1.21 4.33 -4.09
C ARG A 241 -1.31 5.83 -4.38
N ASP A 242 -1.65 6.61 -3.36
CA ASP A 242 -1.73 8.06 -3.38
C ASP A 242 -0.51 8.69 -2.66
N PHE A 243 -0.57 9.99 -2.39
CA PHE A 243 0.50 10.69 -1.69
C PHE A 243 0.79 10.17 -0.27
N SER A 244 -0.17 9.52 0.38
CA SER A 244 0.01 8.92 1.71
C SER A 244 0.90 7.68 1.69
N TYR A 245 0.99 6.97 0.56
CA TYR A 245 1.91 5.83 0.36
C TYR A 245 3.36 6.22 0.67
N LEU A 246 3.78 7.39 0.17
CA LEU A 246 5.13 7.94 0.39
C LEU A 246 5.42 8.31 1.85
N LYS A 247 4.40 8.31 2.72
CA LYS A 247 4.52 8.64 4.15
C LYS A 247 4.43 7.43 5.05
N LEU A 248 4.20 6.22 4.52
CA LEU A 248 4.06 5.01 5.33
C LEU A 248 5.32 4.75 6.16
N GLY A 249 6.51 4.84 5.54
CA GLY A 249 7.78 4.66 6.25
C GLY A 249 7.94 5.59 7.44
N ARG A 250 7.41 6.81 7.35
CA ARG A 250 7.38 7.77 8.46
C ARG A 250 6.37 7.36 9.55
N ALA A 251 5.16 6.96 9.15
CA ALA A 251 4.08 6.58 10.08
C ALA A 251 4.46 5.34 10.90
N PHE A 252 5.15 4.39 10.26
CA PHE A 252 5.62 3.15 10.86
C PHE A 252 7.08 3.18 11.26
N GLY A 253 7.79 4.31 11.08
CA GLY A 253 9.19 4.51 11.47
C GLY A 253 10.14 3.39 11.04
N ASP A 254 9.97 2.83 9.84
CA ASP A 254 10.82 1.78 9.30
C ASP A 254 11.90 2.34 8.37
N CYS A 255 12.70 1.47 7.76
CA CYS A 255 13.84 1.84 6.93
C CYS A 255 13.47 2.66 5.67
N THR A 256 12.19 2.69 5.29
CA THR A 256 11.64 3.49 4.18
C THR A 256 11.14 4.87 4.60
N SER A 257 11.38 5.32 5.83
CA SER A 257 11.05 6.70 6.25
C SER A 257 11.76 7.73 5.35
N ASP A 258 11.06 8.77 4.91
CA ASP A 258 11.65 9.89 4.15
C ASP A 258 12.60 10.76 5.02
N LYS A 259 12.66 10.49 6.33
CA LYS A 259 13.56 11.13 7.29
C LYS A 259 14.25 10.07 8.14
N ARG A 260 15.58 10.03 8.07
CA ARG A 260 16.42 9.07 8.81
C ARG A 260 16.18 9.07 10.33
N HIS A 261 16.03 10.24 10.94
CA HIS A 261 15.81 10.36 12.40
C HIS A 261 14.44 9.87 12.87
N LEU A 262 13.52 9.56 11.95
CA LEU A 262 12.21 8.96 12.27
C LEU A 262 12.21 7.43 12.13
N GLN A 263 13.33 6.84 11.68
CA GLN A 263 13.52 5.39 11.68
C GLN A 263 13.70 4.88 13.11
N SER A 264 13.12 3.72 13.41
CA SER A 264 13.31 3.00 14.68
C SER A 264 14.78 2.65 14.91
N ASN A 265 15.50 2.30 13.85
CA ASN A 265 16.94 2.07 13.85
C ASN A 265 17.64 3.02 12.87
N CYS A 266 18.27 4.06 13.38
CA CYS A 266 19.00 5.05 12.57
C CYS A 266 20.35 4.54 12.04
N GLN A 267 20.82 3.37 12.52
CA GLN A 267 22.02 2.70 12.01
C GLN A 267 21.73 1.88 10.75
N THR A 268 20.48 1.46 10.55
CA THR A 268 20.03 0.83 9.31
C THR A 268 20.07 1.86 8.17
N GLU A 269 20.49 1.41 6.99
CA GLU A 269 20.49 2.24 5.79
C GLU A 269 19.09 2.75 5.46
N ASN A 270 18.98 3.99 5.04
CA ASN A 270 17.70 4.55 4.62
C ASN A 270 17.43 4.18 3.16
N ILE A 271 16.42 3.34 2.95
CA ILE A 271 16.07 2.81 1.63
C ILE A 271 14.79 3.43 1.06
N PHE A 272 14.48 4.68 1.44
CA PHE A 272 13.29 5.40 0.94
C PHE A 272 13.18 5.41 -0.59
N TRP A 273 14.31 5.36 -1.30
CA TRP A 273 14.36 5.28 -2.77
C TRP A 273 13.65 4.04 -3.37
N THR A 274 13.50 2.96 -2.60
CA THR A 274 12.77 1.75 -3.03
C THR A 274 11.27 1.98 -3.15
N VAL A 275 10.71 2.92 -2.38
CA VAL A 275 9.27 3.23 -2.40
C VAL A 275 8.80 3.65 -3.79
N PHE A 276 9.68 4.32 -4.56
CA PHE A 276 9.36 4.83 -5.90
C PHE A 276 9.19 3.73 -6.95
N SER A 277 9.92 2.62 -6.83
CA SER A 277 9.70 1.45 -7.67
C SER A 277 8.52 0.62 -7.16
N TRP A 278 8.38 0.46 -5.84
CA TRP A 278 7.31 -0.34 -5.25
C TRP A 278 5.90 0.18 -5.51
N ILE A 279 5.73 1.51 -5.50
CA ILE A 279 4.41 2.12 -5.78
C ILE A 279 3.95 1.91 -7.23
N LEU A 280 4.82 1.46 -8.14
CA LEU A 280 4.49 1.16 -9.54
C LEU A 280 4.37 -0.35 -9.83
N ASP A 281 4.80 -1.20 -8.90
CA ASP A 281 4.75 -2.65 -9.04
C ASP A 281 3.36 -3.18 -8.67
N CYS A 282 2.62 -3.77 -9.61
CA CYS A 282 1.25 -4.23 -9.36
C CYS A 282 1.19 -5.39 -8.36
N ASN A 283 2.26 -6.20 -8.30
CA ASN A 283 2.37 -7.38 -7.47
C ASN A 283 2.95 -7.10 -6.08
N TYR A 284 3.30 -5.84 -5.77
CA TYR A 284 3.69 -5.42 -4.44
C TYR A 284 2.54 -4.70 -3.72
N GLN A 285 2.09 -5.24 -2.59
CA GLN A 285 1.00 -4.64 -1.82
C GLN A 285 1.37 -4.44 -0.36
N ILE A 286 0.78 -3.41 0.25
CA ILE A 286 0.94 -3.15 1.68
C ILE A 286 -0.44 -3.25 2.33
N LEU A 287 -0.62 -4.22 3.21
CA LEU A 287 -1.78 -4.27 4.10
C LEU A 287 -1.52 -3.35 5.29
N VAL A 288 -2.53 -2.60 5.70
CA VAL A 288 -2.52 -1.75 6.89
C VAL A 288 -3.67 -2.20 7.77
N VAL A 289 -3.38 -2.53 9.03
CA VAL A 289 -4.39 -2.82 10.04
C VAL A 289 -4.53 -1.63 10.96
N THR A 290 -5.77 -1.20 11.17
CA THR A 290 -6.14 -0.13 12.07
C THR A 290 -6.94 -0.67 13.24
N VAL A 291 -6.85 0.02 14.37
CA VAL A 291 -7.71 -0.16 15.54
C VAL A 291 -8.38 1.17 15.83
N ASP A 292 -9.71 1.20 15.74
CA ASP A 292 -10.53 2.40 15.88
C ASP A 292 -10.02 3.57 15.00
N GLY A 293 -9.72 3.24 13.74
CA GLY A 293 -9.23 4.19 12.74
C GLY A 293 -7.76 4.60 12.88
N LYS A 294 -7.02 4.07 13.88
CA LYS A 294 -5.59 4.36 14.07
C LYS A 294 -4.72 3.22 13.55
N PRO A 295 -3.68 3.49 12.75
CA PRO A 295 -2.79 2.43 12.26
C PRO A 295 -2.01 1.79 13.40
N VAL A 296 -1.99 0.46 13.40
CA VAL A 296 -1.27 -0.36 14.39
C VAL A 296 -0.10 -1.07 13.73
N LEU A 297 -0.38 -1.82 12.68
CA LEU A 297 0.61 -2.60 11.95
C LEU A 297 0.41 -2.48 10.43
N LYS A 298 1.48 -2.71 9.68
CA LYS A 298 1.44 -2.93 8.25
C LYS A 298 2.21 -4.19 7.87
N CYS A 299 1.87 -4.76 6.73
CA CYS A 299 2.50 -5.94 6.19
C CYS A 299 2.75 -5.76 4.70
N HIS A 300 3.98 -6.02 4.27
CA HIS A 300 4.38 -5.97 2.87
C HIS A 300 4.24 -7.36 2.24
N LEU A 301 3.56 -7.45 1.10
CA LEU A 301 3.22 -8.70 0.42
C LEU A 301 3.75 -8.71 -1.02
N LEU A 302 4.34 -9.83 -1.39
CA LEU A 302 4.88 -10.06 -2.73
C LEU A 302 4.75 -11.54 -3.10
N PRO A 303 4.06 -11.93 -4.17
CA PRO A 303 4.17 -13.29 -4.69
C PRO A 303 5.57 -13.49 -5.28
N LEU A 304 6.20 -14.61 -4.94
CA LEU A 304 7.53 -14.99 -5.39
C LEU A 304 7.54 -16.46 -5.80
N PHE A 305 8.55 -16.84 -6.56
CA PHE A 305 8.85 -18.22 -6.92
C PHE A 305 10.17 -18.64 -6.30
N VAL A 306 10.28 -19.92 -5.97
CA VAL A 306 11.55 -20.50 -5.56
C VAL A 306 11.76 -21.84 -6.23
N ASP A 307 12.99 -22.06 -6.70
CA ASP A 307 13.48 -23.37 -7.12
C ASP A 307 14.36 -23.95 -6.01
N VAL A 308 14.02 -25.15 -5.53
CA VAL A 308 14.75 -25.89 -4.49
C VAL A 308 15.04 -27.30 -5.00
N PRO A 309 16.04 -27.49 -5.89
CA PRO A 309 16.28 -28.78 -6.56
C PRO A 309 16.48 -29.95 -5.60
N GLN A 310 17.00 -29.69 -4.40
CA GLN A 310 17.26 -30.69 -3.37
C GLN A 310 16.00 -31.38 -2.84
N THR A 311 14.83 -30.76 -3.00
CA THR A 311 13.55 -31.35 -2.58
C THR A 311 12.92 -32.19 -3.69
N GLY A 312 13.46 -32.15 -4.92
CA GLY A 312 12.86 -32.79 -6.09
C GLY A 312 11.53 -32.16 -6.53
N ARG A 313 11.13 -31.04 -5.90
CA ARG A 313 9.93 -30.29 -6.25
C ARG A 313 10.24 -29.32 -7.39
N GLU A 314 9.32 -29.21 -8.34
CA GLU A 314 9.37 -28.16 -9.35
C GLU A 314 9.31 -26.78 -8.70
N MET A 315 9.81 -25.76 -9.42
CA MET A 315 9.70 -24.37 -9.01
C MET A 315 8.24 -24.07 -8.62
N TYR A 316 8.04 -23.45 -7.46
CA TYR A 316 6.70 -23.25 -6.91
C TYR A 316 6.48 -21.82 -6.39
N PRO A 317 5.24 -21.33 -6.44
CA PRO A 317 4.91 -20.02 -5.90
C PRO A 317 4.80 -20.05 -4.38
N PHE A 318 5.19 -18.96 -3.74
CA PHE A 318 4.88 -18.66 -2.36
C PHE A 318 4.50 -17.19 -2.20
N LEU A 319 3.63 -16.89 -1.24
CA LEU A 319 3.32 -15.52 -0.86
C LEU A 319 4.34 -15.10 0.19
N PHE A 320 5.18 -14.14 -0.17
CA PHE A 320 6.20 -13.60 0.71
C PHE A 320 5.61 -12.49 1.57
N VAL A 321 5.77 -12.62 2.88
CA VAL A 321 5.56 -11.56 3.86
C VAL A 321 6.92 -10.91 4.12
N ASP A 322 7.13 -9.77 3.48
CA ASP A 322 8.42 -9.08 3.40
C ASP A 322 8.81 -8.39 4.72
N ALA A 323 7.87 -7.67 5.31
CA ALA A 323 8.06 -7.07 6.62
C ALA A 323 6.71 -6.86 7.28
N ILE A 324 6.65 -7.08 8.59
CA ILE A 324 5.54 -6.66 9.44
C ILE A 324 6.07 -5.57 10.36
N GLU A 325 5.53 -4.36 10.25
CA GLU A 325 6.03 -3.17 10.95
C GLU A 325 4.93 -2.55 11.80
N THR A 326 5.28 -2.02 12.97
CA THR A 326 4.31 -1.35 13.86
C THR A 326 4.60 0.14 14.05
N THR A 327 3.56 0.88 14.40
CA THR A 327 3.68 2.29 14.79
C THR A 327 4.39 2.41 16.14
N ALA A 328 4.93 3.60 16.44
CA ALA A 328 5.78 3.83 17.62
C ALA A 328 5.13 3.39 18.95
N GLN A 329 3.80 3.46 19.06
CA GLN A 329 3.06 3.03 20.25
C GLN A 329 3.19 1.53 20.54
N TYR A 330 3.44 0.70 19.52
CA TYR A 330 3.49 -0.77 19.62
C TYR A 330 4.93 -1.31 19.48
N ARG A 331 5.93 -0.50 19.85
CA ARG A 331 7.35 -0.88 19.89
C ARG A 331 7.89 -1.02 21.32
N VAL A 332 7.04 -0.82 22.33
CA VAL A 332 7.43 -0.71 23.74
C VAL A 332 7.87 -2.07 24.29
N GLU A 333 8.92 -2.04 25.11
CA GLU A 333 9.36 -3.15 25.97
C GLU A 333 8.75 -2.95 27.38
N GLU A 334 7.93 -3.91 27.83
CA GLU A 334 7.31 -4.16 29.16
C GLU A 334 6.78 -2.98 30.05
N GLY A 335 5.52 -3.07 30.53
CA GLY A 335 4.90 -2.17 31.54
C GLY A 335 3.39 -2.42 31.81
N GLU A 336 2.70 -1.66 32.67
CA GLU A 336 1.24 -1.84 32.94
C GLU A 336 0.32 -1.33 31.82
N VAL A 337 0.79 -0.36 31.00
CA VAL A 337 0.10 0.09 29.77
C VAL A 337 0.10 -1.00 28.68
N GLN A 338 0.76 -2.14 28.95
CA GLN A 338 1.01 -3.21 28.00
C GLN A 338 -0.20 -4.12 27.76
N GLU A 339 -1.11 -4.35 28.72
CA GLU A 339 -2.16 -5.38 28.53
C GLU A 339 -3.17 -5.01 27.44
N GLN A 340 -3.69 -3.79 27.45
CA GLN A 340 -4.59 -3.31 26.39
C GLN A 340 -3.88 -3.24 25.04
N ILE A 341 -2.63 -2.75 25.02
CA ILE A 341 -1.80 -2.68 23.80
C ILE A 341 -1.54 -4.08 23.25
N ASN A 342 -1.26 -5.06 24.12
CA ASN A 342 -1.05 -6.46 23.76
C ASN A 342 -2.32 -7.09 23.19
N SER A 343 -3.48 -6.85 23.81
CA SER A 343 -4.75 -7.38 23.30
C SER A 343 -5.10 -6.80 21.93
N GLN A 344 -4.95 -5.48 21.75
CA GLN A 344 -5.15 -4.82 20.47
C GLN A 344 -4.18 -5.33 19.40
N PHE A 345 -2.90 -5.46 19.75
CA PHE A 345 -1.88 -6.02 18.87
C PHE A 345 -2.23 -7.47 18.47
N ALA A 346 -2.57 -8.32 19.42
CA ALA A 346 -2.88 -9.72 19.16
C ALA A 346 -4.07 -9.88 18.21
N ASN A 347 -5.14 -9.10 18.42
CA ASN A 347 -6.29 -9.09 17.52
C ASN A 347 -5.92 -8.58 16.12
N ALA A 348 -5.12 -7.51 16.04
CA ALA A 348 -4.69 -6.94 14.78
C ALA A 348 -3.74 -7.88 14.01
N PHE A 349 -2.82 -8.55 14.70
CA PHE A 349 -1.91 -9.54 14.13
C PHE A 349 -2.68 -10.78 13.65
N ALA A 350 -3.63 -11.28 14.45
CA ALA A 350 -4.48 -12.40 14.06
C ALA A 350 -5.30 -12.08 12.80
N LEU A 351 -5.91 -10.89 12.72
CA LEU A 351 -6.64 -10.44 11.52
C LEU A 351 -5.72 -10.38 10.29
N LEU A 352 -4.49 -9.84 10.45
CA LEU A 352 -3.52 -9.81 9.37
C LEU A 352 -3.21 -11.23 8.86
N ILE A 353 -2.83 -12.14 9.76
CA ILE A 353 -2.46 -13.51 9.36
C ILE A 353 -3.63 -14.23 8.72
N GLN A 354 -4.85 -14.07 9.25
CA GLN A 354 -6.06 -14.62 8.64
C GLN A 354 -6.24 -14.11 7.20
N GLU A 355 -6.05 -12.81 6.97
CA GLU A 355 -6.24 -12.26 5.63
C GLU A 355 -5.12 -12.63 4.66
N VAL A 356 -3.88 -12.72 5.12
CA VAL A 356 -2.76 -13.23 4.31
C VAL A 356 -3.02 -14.67 3.87
N ASN A 357 -3.56 -15.52 4.76
CA ASN A 357 -3.94 -16.89 4.43
C ASN A 357 -5.08 -16.94 3.41
N ALA A 358 -6.14 -16.16 3.63
CA ALA A 358 -7.30 -16.11 2.73
C ALA A 358 -6.94 -15.55 1.36
N LEU A 359 -6.04 -14.56 1.30
CA LEU A 359 -5.50 -14.02 0.06
C LEU A 359 -4.72 -15.09 -0.70
N ALA A 360 -3.79 -15.79 -0.04
CA ALA A 360 -3.02 -16.84 -0.67
C ALA A 360 -3.91 -17.98 -1.21
N ASP A 361 -5.01 -18.32 -0.52
CA ASP A 361 -6.00 -19.29 -1.05
C ASP A 361 -6.67 -18.80 -2.33
N ARG A 362 -7.13 -17.54 -2.36
CA ARG A 362 -7.72 -16.94 -3.57
C ARG A 362 -6.72 -16.86 -4.72
N MET A 363 -5.44 -16.70 -4.43
CA MET A 363 -4.36 -16.67 -5.41
C MET A 363 -3.93 -18.06 -5.90
N GLY A 364 -4.38 -19.15 -5.25
CA GLY A 364 -3.93 -20.51 -5.54
C GLY A 364 -2.54 -20.86 -4.99
N ILE A 365 -2.04 -20.10 -4.01
CA ILE A 365 -0.69 -20.26 -3.45
C ILE A 365 -0.75 -21.08 -2.16
N SER A 366 -0.09 -22.24 -2.12
CA SER A 366 -0.12 -23.12 -0.94
C SER A 366 0.87 -22.73 0.17
N CYS A 367 1.92 -22.00 -0.17
CA CYS A 367 3.04 -21.69 0.73
C CYS A 367 3.08 -20.19 1.07
N ILE A 368 3.25 -19.85 2.35
CA ILE A 368 3.39 -18.48 2.84
C ILE A 368 4.62 -18.42 3.74
N TYR A 369 5.60 -17.64 3.33
CA TYR A 369 6.88 -17.50 4.04
C TYR A 369 7.07 -16.04 4.45
N SER A 370 7.53 -15.84 5.68
CA SER A 370 7.76 -14.52 6.25
C SER A 370 9.24 -14.29 6.49
N GLU A 371 9.69 -13.07 6.22
CA GLU A 371 10.85 -12.52 6.90
C GLU A 371 10.62 -12.55 8.42
N ARG A 372 11.69 -12.76 9.19
CA ARG A 372 11.63 -12.78 10.68
C ARG A 372 12.04 -11.44 11.30
N PHE A 373 12.52 -10.51 10.49
CA PHE A 373 12.84 -9.14 10.87
C PHE A 373 11.59 -8.24 10.99
N SER A 374 11.59 -7.36 11.99
CA SER A 374 10.57 -6.33 12.23
C SER A 374 11.12 -5.22 13.11
N ASN A 375 10.59 -3.99 13.00
CA ASN A 375 10.88 -2.90 13.94
C ASN A 375 10.28 -3.08 15.34
N SER A 376 9.46 -4.11 15.57
CA SER A 376 8.76 -4.35 16.84
C SER A 376 9.16 -5.69 17.47
N ALA A 377 9.51 -5.67 18.76
CA ALA A 377 9.82 -6.88 19.52
C ALA A 377 8.64 -7.85 19.58
N MET A 378 7.41 -7.33 19.68
CA MET A 378 6.20 -8.14 19.75
C MET A 378 5.98 -8.94 18.46
N VAL A 379 6.19 -8.31 17.31
CA VAL A 379 6.12 -8.98 16.00
C VAL A 379 7.21 -10.04 15.88
N ARG A 380 8.47 -9.71 16.22
CA ARG A 380 9.57 -10.68 16.20
C ARG A 380 9.26 -11.90 17.06
N HIS A 381 8.72 -11.70 18.27
CA HIS A 381 8.30 -12.78 19.15
C HIS A 381 7.24 -13.70 18.52
N GLU A 382 6.25 -13.17 17.80
CA GLU A 382 5.28 -14.00 17.08
C GLU A 382 5.91 -14.76 15.91
N LEU A 383 6.80 -14.11 15.15
CA LEU A 383 7.49 -14.72 14.01
C LEU A 383 8.51 -15.78 14.43
N GLU A 384 9.12 -15.66 15.61
CA GLU A 384 10.07 -16.62 16.17
C GLU A 384 9.43 -17.95 16.57
N LYS A 385 8.12 -17.99 16.79
CA LYS A 385 7.37 -19.22 17.08
C LYS A 385 7.14 -20.08 15.84
N LEU A 386 7.33 -19.52 14.64
CA LEU A 386 7.06 -20.21 13.40
C LEU A 386 8.16 -21.24 13.11
N PRO A 387 7.81 -22.39 12.48
CA PRO A 387 8.82 -23.27 11.91
C PRO A 387 9.70 -22.50 10.91
N GLU A 388 10.96 -22.89 10.82
CA GLU A 388 11.95 -22.21 9.97
C GLU A 388 12.29 -23.03 8.72
N ILE A 389 12.49 -22.33 7.61
CA ILE A 389 12.93 -22.88 6.32
C ILE A 389 14.09 -22.07 5.77
N TYR A 390 15.04 -22.74 5.11
CA TYR A 390 16.15 -22.07 4.43
C TYR A 390 15.99 -22.16 2.92
N LEU A 391 16.04 -21.01 2.25
CA LEU A 391 15.96 -20.92 0.80
C LEU A 391 17.23 -20.26 0.25
N ASN A 392 17.65 -20.71 -0.93
CA ASN A 392 18.74 -20.07 -1.67
C ASN A 392 18.24 -18.78 -2.31
N THR A 393 18.78 -17.64 -1.90
CA THR A 393 18.33 -16.32 -2.34
C THR A 393 18.51 -16.09 -3.83
N LYS A 394 19.49 -16.76 -4.46
CA LYS A 394 19.74 -16.67 -5.91
C LYS A 394 18.71 -17.42 -6.75
N ARG A 395 17.91 -18.31 -6.13
CA ARG A 395 16.85 -19.08 -6.79
C ARG A 395 15.44 -18.55 -6.54
N ILE A 396 15.34 -17.43 -5.81
CA ILE A 396 14.07 -16.74 -5.59
C ILE A 396 13.83 -15.81 -6.79
N VAL A 397 12.68 -15.93 -7.44
CA VAL A 397 12.28 -15.17 -8.65
C VAL A 397 11.02 -14.36 -8.37
N LYS A 398 10.91 -13.18 -8.97
CA LYS A 398 9.72 -12.32 -8.84
C LYS A 398 8.78 -12.53 -10.02
N VAL A 399 7.47 -12.45 -9.78
CA VAL A 399 6.41 -12.65 -10.79
C VAL A 399 6.49 -11.62 -11.93
N ASP A 400 6.83 -10.38 -11.59
CA ASP A 400 7.26 -9.36 -12.56
C ASP A 400 8.72 -9.04 -12.29
N GLU A 401 9.53 -9.02 -13.33
CA GLU A 401 10.91 -8.57 -13.22
C GLU A 401 10.97 -7.04 -13.20
N LEU A 402 12.15 -6.49 -12.93
CA LEU A 402 12.32 -5.04 -12.82
C LEU A 402 12.09 -4.31 -14.15
N GLU A 403 12.15 -5.02 -15.28
CA GLU A 403 11.78 -4.55 -16.62
C GLU A 403 10.33 -4.05 -16.68
N ASP A 404 9.41 -4.78 -16.06
CA ASP A 404 7.98 -4.45 -16.10
C ASP A 404 7.73 -3.13 -15.33
N VAL A 405 8.39 -2.98 -14.18
CA VAL A 405 8.34 -1.75 -13.36
C VAL A 405 9.00 -0.57 -14.08
N PHE A 406 10.14 -0.79 -14.74
CA PHE A 406 10.80 0.23 -15.56
C PHE A 406 9.91 0.69 -16.73
N SER A 407 9.23 -0.24 -17.38
CA SER A 407 8.31 0.04 -18.48
C SER A 407 7.08 0.82 -17.99
N CYS A 408 6.51 0.44 -16.85
CA CYS A 408 5.44 1.17 -16.17
C CYS A 408 5.87 2.61 -15.81
N ALA A 409 7.09 2.77 -15.26
CA ALA A 409 7.66 4.06 -14.92
C ALA A 409 7.86 4.95 -16.15
N SER A 410 8.37 4.39 -17.25
CA SER A 410 8.57 5.10 -18.52
C SER A 410 7.24 5.55 -19.14
N ALA A 411 6.23 4.68 -19.11
CA ALA A 411 4.87 5.01 -19.55
C ALA A 411 4.25 6.11 -18.68
N PHE A 412 4.44 6.04 -17.36
CA PHE A 412 3.96 7.06 -16.42
C PHE A 412 4.57 8.43 -16.72
N CYS A 413 5.90 8.49 -16.87
CA CYS A 413 6.59 9.74 -17.18
C CYS A 413 6.12 10.32 -18.51
N SER A 414 6.05 9.48 -19.55
CA SER A 414 5.61 9.90 -20.89
C SER A 414 4.17 10.43 -20.91
N ALA A 415 3.26 9.79 -20.18
CA ALA A 415 1.86 10.21 -20.10
C ALA A 415 1.64 11.52 -19.31
N ASN A 416 2.65 12.00 -18.60
CA ASN A 416 2.56 13.16 -17.70
C ASN A 416 3.64 14.21 -17.97
N ASP A 417 4.21 14.22 -19.18
CA ASP A 417 5.22 15.18 -19.63
C ASP A 417 6.47 15.26 -18.75
N PHE A 418 6.87 14.13 -18.15
CA PHE A 418 8.15 13.98 -17.46
C PHE A 418 9.15 13.21 -18.33
N SER A 419 10.45 13.46 -18.12
CA SER A 419 11.49 12.62 -18.70
C SER A 419 11.39 11.19 -18.17
N PRO A 420 11.47 10.16 -19.02
CA PRO A 420 11.54 8.77 -18.57
C PRO A 420 12.84 8.55 -17.75
N PRO A 421 12.82 7.63 -16.77
CA PRO A 421 14.03 7.30 -16.02
C PRO A 421 15.03 6.53 -16.89
N ASP A 422 16.32 6.80 -16.73
CA ASP A 422 17.38 6.04 -17.41
C ASP A 422 17.55 4.63 -16.82
N ALA A 423 17.30 4.50 -15.51
CA ALA A 423 17.34 3.24 -14.78
C ALA A 423 16.38 3.25 -13.60
N VAL A 424 15.89 2.07 -13.22
CA VAL A 424 15.10 1.83 -12.02
C VAL A 424 15.79 0.75 -11.19
N PHE A 425 15.79 0.93 -9.87
CA PHE A 425 16.41 0.03 -8.90
C PHE A 425 15.38 -0.43 -7.88
N MET A 426 15.54 -1.67 -7.41
CA MET A 426 14.66 -2.27 -6.41
C MET A 426 15.45 -3.21 -5.51
N GLU A 427 15.12 -3.21 -4.23
CA GLU A 427 15.70 -4.14 -3.25
C GLU A 427 14.67 -5.21 -2.89
N ILE A 428 14.87 -6.45 -3.33
CA ILE A 428 14.02 -7.57 -2.92
C ILE A 428 14.57 -8.15 -1.61
N GLN A 429 13.90 -7.93 -0.49
CA GLN A 429 14.38 -8.37 0.83
C GLN A 429 14.57 -9.89 0.93
N ALA A 430 13.73 -10.68 0.26
CA ALA A 430 13.92 -12.13 0.19
C ALA A 430 15.30 -12.52 -0.37
N ARG A 431 15.94 -11.63 -1.16
CA ARG A 431 17.29 -11.82 -1.70
C ARG A 431 18.40 -11.18 -0.85
N ASN A 432 18.06 -10.39 0.17
CA ASN A 432 19.01 -9.64 1.00
C ASN A 432 19.49 -10.45 2.22
N THR A 433 20.77 -10.80 2.25
CA THR A 433 21.42 -11.53 3.35
C THR A 433 22.02 -10.63 4.44
N TYR A 434 22.03 -9.29 4.27
CA TYR A 434 22.67 -8.35 5.23
C TYR A 434 21.81 -8.02 6.46
N LEU A 435 20.52 -8.36 6.46
CA LEU A 435 19.59 -8.05 7.56
C LEU A 435 19.47 -9.14 8.63
N ILE A 436 20.11 -10.30 8.44
CA ILE A 436 20.09 -11.41 9.41
C ILE A 436 21.51 -11.62 9.94
N SER A 437 21.69 -11.56 11.26
CA SER A 437 22.98 -11.77 11.94
C SER A 437 23.47 -13.23 11.89
N GLU A 438 22.65 -14.15 11.40
CA GLU A 438 22.83 -15.61 11.53
C GLU A 438 22.92 -16.37 10.19
N SER A 439 23.11 -15.70 9.04
CA SER A 439 23.36 -16.44 7.80
C SER A 439 24.79 -17.01 7.80
N ILE A 440 24.94 -18.20 8.39
CA ILE A 440 26.20 -18.97 8.44
C ILE A 440 26.62 -19.46 7.04
N ILE A 441 25.73 -19.37 6.04
CA ILE A 441 25.91 -19.93 4.69
C ILE A 441 25.74 -18.83 3.65
N ASP A 442 26.73 -18.72 2.77
CA ASP A 442 26.66 -17.83 1.62
C ASP A 442 25.40 -18.12 0.78
N SER A 443 24.67 -17.06 0.42
CA SER A 443 23.50 -17.10 -0.47
C SER A 443 22.26 -17.88 0.05
N HIS A 444 22.17 -18.21 1.34
CA HIS A 444 20.96 -18.78 1.94
C HIS A 444 20.40 -17.87 3.02
N LYS A 445 19.07 -17.83 3.11
CA LYS A 445 18.34 -17.01 4.06
C LYS A 445 17.26 -17.83 4.75
N SER A 446 17.02 -17.55 6.02
CA SER A 446 15.93 -18.17 6.76
C SER A 446 14.62 -17.40 6.65
N PHE A 447 13.53 -18.15 6.70
CA PHE A 447 12.18 -17.63 6.64
C PHE A 447 11.30 -18.37 7.66
N GLY A 448 10.35 -17.66 8.26
CA GLY A 448 9.29 -18.26 9.07
C GLY A 448 8.18 -18.84 8.17
N ILE A 449 7.71 -20.04 8.47
CA ILE A 449 6.63 -20.70 7.72
C ILE A 449 5.30 -20.33 8.37
N LEU A 450 4.58 -19.38 7.76
CA LEU A 450 3.20 -19.07 8.14
C LEU A 450 2.23 -20.16 7.66
N ARG A 451 2.47 -20.70 6.45
CA ARG A 451 1.73 -21.81 5.87
C ARG A 451 2.61 -22.60 4.90
N GLY A 452 2.46 -23.92 4.89
CA GLY A 452 3.17 -24.82 3.98
C GLY A 452 3.94 -25.91 4.72
N ASP A 453 4.69 -26.70 3.97
CA ASP A 453 5.49 -27.81 4.52
C ASP A 453 6.96 -27.38 4.72
N PRO A 454 7.55 -27.55 5.92
CA PRO A 454 8.98 -27.35 6.18
C PRO A 454 9.91 -28.17 5.27
N SER A 455 9.45 -29.30 4.71
CA SER A 455 10.21 -30.13 3.77
C SER A 455 10.50 -29.43 2.43
N ASN A 456 9.81 -28.32 2.15
CA ASN A 456 9.95 -27.58 0.90
C ASN A 456 11.26 -26.78 0.76
N GLY A 457 12.04 -26.65 1.83
CA GLY A 457 13.33 -25.99 1.79
C GLY A 457 14.42 -26.88 2.35
N LEU A 458 15.60 -26.29 2.55
CA LEU A 458 16.72 -27.05 3.08
C LEU A 458 16.52 -27.28 4.59
N PRO A 459 16.60 -28.53 5.08
CA PRO A 459 16.59 -28.78 6.51
C PRO A 459 17.78 -28.08 7.18
N ALA A 460 17.57 -27.56 8.40
CA ALA A 460 18.59 -26.87 9.18
C ALA A 460 19.91 -27.65 9.25
N LYS A 461 19.88 -28.99 9.41
CA LYS A 461 21.10 -29.82 9.42
C LYS A 461 21.95 -29.74 8.14
N PHE A 462 21.33 -29.60 6.97
CA PHE A 462 22.05 -29.43 5.70
C PHE A 462 22.51 -28.00 5.48
N ALA A 463 21.82 -27.05 6.11
CA ALA A 463 22.23 -25.66 6.15
C ALA A 463 23.47 -25.49 7.05
N PHE A 464 23.42 -26.02 8.28
CA PHE A 464 24.45 -25.81 9.30
C PHE A 464 25.54 -26.90 9.35
N GLY A 465 25.43 -27.97 8.56
CA GLY A 465 26.44 -29.02 8.48
C GLY A 465 26.62 -29.84 9.77
N VAL A 466 25.53 -30.05 10.52
CA VAL A 466 25.54 -30.81 11.80
C VAL A 466 25.08 -32.25 11.59
#